data_AF-A0A7H4MZM4-F1
#
_entry.id   AF-A0A7H4MZM4-F1
#
_cell.length_a   1.000
_cell.length_b   1.000
_cell.length_c   1.000
_cell.angle_alpha   90.00
_cell.angle_beta   90.00
_cell.angle_gamma   90.00
#
_symmetry.space_group_name_H-M   'P 1'
#
loop_
_entity.id
_entity.type
_entity.pdbx_description
1 polymer ?
#
loop_
_entity_poly.entity_id
_entity_poly.type
_entity_poly.pdbx_seq_one_letter_code
_entity_poly.pdbx_strand_id
1 'polypeptide(L)'
;MLKKSIVAFSLFCALTPPFLRGNSENEQLNKKNVIDFYNKALNDKDFAAARPYLGDRYVQHNPMAKDGVAGFEQFIAFLKNKYPDSHSEI
;
A
#
# COMPACT_ATOMS: atom_id res chain seq x y z
N MET A 1 -44.63 -28.59 44.10
CA MET A 1 -44.02 -28.26 42.79
C MET A 1 -43.42 -26.86 42.90
N LEU A 2 -42.10 -26.76 43.05
CA LEU A 2 -41.40 -25.47 43.17
C LEU A 2 -40.11 -25.57 42.33
N LYS A 3 -40.13 -25.01 41.12
CA LYS A 3 -38.97 -24.99 40.21
C LYS A 3 -38.04 -23.86 40.66
N LYS A 4 -36.82 -24.23 41.05
CA LYS A 4 -35.73 -23.30 41.35
C LYS A 4 -34.96 -22.93 40.08
N SER A 5 -34.31 -21.77 40.20
CA SER A 5 -33.09 -21.34 39.51
C SER A 5 -33.25 -20.41 38.30
N ILE A 6 -33.22 -19.11 38.64
CA ILE A 6 -32.61 -18.02 37.89
C ILE A 6 -31.19 -18.42 37.44
N VAL A 7 -30.75 -18.06 36.22
CA VAL A 7 -29.49 -17.34 35.92
C VAL A 7 -29.54 -16.85 34.46
N ALA A 8 -29.39 -15.54 34.31
CA ALA A 8 -29.22 -14.83 33.06
C ALA A 8 -27.89 -15.20 32.37
N PHE A 9 -27.88 -15.33 31.05
CA PHE A 9 -26.63 -15.37 30.28
C PHE A 9 -26.75 -14.49 29.02
N SER A 10 -26.23 -13.27 29.18
CA SER A 10 -25.30 -12.66 28.24
C SER A 10 -25.86 -12.17 26.90
N LEU A 11 -26.52 -11.02 26.96
CA LEU A 11 -26.46 -10.03 25.88
C LEU A 11 -25.07 -9.36 25.92
N PHE A 12 -24.06 -10.02 25.35
CA PHE A 12 -22.75 -9.40 25.11
C PHE A 12 -22.86 -8.57 23.82
N CYS A 13 -23.52 -7.40 23.93
CA CYS A 13 -23.54 -6.41 22.86
C CYS A 13 -22.11 -5.90 22.61
N ALA A 14 -21.56 -6.33 21.48
CA ALA A 14 -20.65 -5.61 20.59
C ALA A 14 -19.94 -4.37 21.17
N LEU A 15 -18.89 -4.59 21.94
CA LEU A 15 -17.83 -3.60 22.17
C LEU A 15 -16.54 -4.16 21.60
N THR A 16 -16.45 -4.27 20.27
CA THR A 16 -15.13 -4.41 19.64
C THR A 16 -14.46 -3.04 19.70
N PRO A 17 -13.38 -2.86 20.49
CA PRO A 17 -12.68 -1.59 20.54
C PRO A 17 -12.15 -1.23 19.13
N PRO A 18 -12.25 0.04 18.70
CA PRO A 18 -11.81 0.48 17.37
C PRO A 18 -10.33 0.19 17.06
N PHE A 19 -9.53 -0.09 18.09
CA PHE A 19 -8.12 -0.49 18.01
C PHE A 19 -7.87 -1.89 17.41
N LEU A 20 -8.90 -2.73 17.28
CA LEU A 20 -8.78 -4.07 16.65
C LEU A 20 -9.16 -4.08 15.17
N ARG A 21 -9.46 -2.93 14.57
CA ARG A 21 -9.67 -2.85 13.13
C ARG A 21 -8.29 -2.84 12.45
N GLY A 22 -7.67 -4.01 12.36
CA GLY A 22 -6.52 -4.22 11.48
C GLY A 22 -6.86 -3.79 10.06
N ASN A 23 -5.83 -3.55 9.24
CA ASN A 23 -6.01 -3.17 7.84
C ASN A 23 -7.02 -4.10 7.17
N SER A 24 -8.03 -3.53 6.52
CA SER A 24 -8.93 -4.27 5.63
C SER A 24 -8.13 -5.02 4.56
N GLU A 25 -8.73 -6.04 3.95
CA GLU A 25 -8.10 -6.78 2.85
C GLU A 25 -7.65 -5.84 1.72
N ASN A 26 -8.47 -4.82 1.41
CA ASN A 26 -8.14 -3.80 0.42
C ASN A 26 -6.92 -2.95 0.84
N GLU A 27 -6.81 -2.56 2.10
CA GLU A 27 -5.65 -1.81 2.60
C GLU A 27 -4.38 -2.66 2.59
N GLN A 28 -4.49 -3.95 2.92
CA GLN A 28 -3.36 -4.89 2.84
C GLN A 28 -2.91 -5.08 1.38
N LEU A 29 -3.85 -5.22 0.44
CA LEU A 29 -3.55 -5.30 -0.99
C LEU A 29 -2.92 -4.00 -1.51
N ASN A 30 -3.46 -2.84 -1.14
CA ASN A 30 -2.89 -1.54 -1.52
C ASN A 30 -1.46 -1.40 -1.00
N LYS A 31 -1.22 -1.77 0.27
CA LYS A 31 0.13 -1.77 0.86
C LYS A 31 1.07 -2.68 0.05
N LYS A 32 0.64 -3.90 -0.27
CA LYS A 32 1.43 -4.82 -1.09
C LYS A 32 1.75 -4.22 -2.47
N ASN A 33 0.75 -3.67 -3.16
CA ASN A 33 0.93 -3.07 -4.48
C ASN A 33 1.94 -1.93 -4.46
N VAL A 34 1.89 -1.07 -3.43
CA VAL A 34 2.83 0.05 -3.28
C VAL A 34 4.25 -0.46 -3.00
N ILE A 35 4.41 -1.47 -2.14
CA ILE A 35 5.74 -2.08 -1.87
C ILE A 35 6.33 -2.71 -3.13
N ASP A 36 5.53 -3.48 -3.87
CA ASP A 36 5.99 -4.11 -5.11
C ASP A 36 6.36 -3.05 -6.17
N PHE A 37 5.56 -1.98 -6.28
CA PHE A 37 5.84 -0.85 -7.16
C PHE A 37 7.17 -0.17 -6.80
N TYR A 38 7.39 0.17 -5.54
CA TYR A 38 8.62 0.84 -5.10
C TYR A 38 9.86 -0.03 -5.33
N ASN A 39 9.78 -1.33 -5.04
CA ASN A 39 10.89 -2.23 -5.30
C ASN A 39 11.21 -2.31 -6.79
N LYS A 40 10.21 -2.55 -7.65
CA LYS A 40 10.41 -2.66 -9.10
C LYS A 40 10.91 -1.36 -9.72
N ALA A 41 10.33 -0.24 -9.29
CA ALA A 41 10.66 1.06 -9.88
C ALA A 41 11.97 1.64 -9.36
N LEU A 42 12.17 1.73 -8.04
CA LEU A 42 13.29 2.47 -7.47
C LEU A 42 14.51 1.57 -7.18
N ASN A 43 14.27 0.37 -6.64
CA ASN A 43 15.35 -0.54 -6.27
C ASN A 43 15.87 -1.29 -7.51
N ASP A 44 14.98 -1.95 -8.25
CA ASP A 44 15.32 -2.72 -9.46
C ASP A 44 15.52 -1.81 -10.69
N LYS A 45 15.01 -0.58 -10.65
CA LYS A 45 15.12 0.41 -11.72
C LYS A 45 14.55 -0.12 -13.05
N ASP A 46 13.45 -0.87 -12.93
CA ASP A 46 12.72 -1.50 -14.02
C ASP A 46 11.33 -0.87 -14.17
N PHE A 47 11.23 0.09 -15.10
CA PHE A 47 9.98 0.75 -15.41
C PHE A 47 8.94 -0.21 -15.98
N ALA A 48 9.33 -1.17 -16.82
CA ALA A 48 8.40 -2.10 -17.45
C ALA A 48 7.73 -2.99 -16.39
N ALA A 49 8.50 -3.44 -15.40
CA ALA A 49 7.97 -4.19 -14.26
C ALA A 49 7.09 -3.33 -13.34
N ALA A 50 7.38 -2.03 -13.22
CA ALA A 50 6.59 -1.10 -12.39
C ALA A 50 5.31 -0.59 -13.07
N ARG A 51 5.28 -0.50 -14.40
CA ARG A 51 4.17 0.06 -15.19
C ARG A 51 2.78 -0.52 -14.85
N PRO A 52 2.61 -1.83 -14.57
CA PRO A 52 1.30 -2.40 -14.21
C PRO A 52 0.69 -1.84 -12.92
N TYR A 53 1.50 -1.28 -12.03
CA TYR A 53 1.04 -0.68 -10.78
C TYR A 53 0.63 0.79 -10.94
N LEU A 54 0.92 1.38 -12.10
CA LEU A 54 0.50 2.73 -12.44
C LEU A 54 -0.84 2.70 -13.20
N GLY A 55 -1.75 3.59 -12.83
CA GLY A 55 -2.89 3.91 -13.68
C GLY A 55 -2.47 4.63 -14.96
N ASP A 56 -3.44 4.93 -15.83
CA ASP A 56 -3.20 5.71 -17.05
C ASP A 56 -2.70 7.14 -16.76
N ARG A 57 -2.96 7.61 -15.53
CA ARG A 57 -2.50 8.90 -15.02
C ARG A 57 -1.60 8.71 -13.80
N TYR A 58 -0.45 9.36 -13.84
CA TYR A 58 0.45 9.55 -12.70
C TYR A 58 0.56 11.05 -12.45
N VAL A 59 0.33 11.49 -11.21
CA VAL A 59 0.43 12.90 -10.82
C VAL A 59 1.66 13.06 -9.92
N GLN A 60 2.64 13.81 -10.42
CA GLN A 60 3.84 14.18 -9.72
C GLN A 60 3.65 15.53 -9.05
N HIS A 61 3.68 15.53 -7.71
CA HIS A 61 3.51 16.75 -6.94
C HIS A 61 4.79 17.57 -6.84
N ASN A 62 5.97 16.97 -7.06
CA ASN A 62 7.22 17.73 -7.12
C ASN A 62 7.28 18.54 -8.44
N PRO A 63 7.18 19.88 -8.39
CA PRO A 63 7.13 20.72 -9.59
C PRO A 63 8.44 20.72 -10.39
N MET A 64 9.53 20.24 -9.80
CA MET A 64 10.83 20.11 -10.47
C MET A 64 10.96 18.81 -11.27
N ALA A 65 10.05 17.86 -11.08
CA ALA A 65 10.03 16.59 -11.79
C ALA A 65 8.96 16.62 -12.89
N LYS A 66 9.24 15.95 -14.00
CA LYS A 66 8.27 15.83 -15.09
C LYS A 66 7.09 14.97 -14.64
N ASP A 67 5.88 15.48 -14.86
CA ASP A 67 4.63 14.79 -14.54
C ASP A 67 4.29 13.67 -15.54
N GLY A 68 3.32 12.82 -15.18
CA GLY A 68 2.79 11.77 -16.03
C GLY A 68 3.63 10.49 -16.06
N VAL A 69 3.05 9.43 -16.64
CA VAL A 69 3.70 8.11 -16.76
C VAL A 69 5.03 8.21 -17.52
N ALA A 70 5.06 9.00 -18.60
CA ALA A 70 6.28 9.25 -19.36
C ALA A 70 7.33 10.04 -18.55
N GLY A 71 6.90 10.94 -17.65
CA GLY A 71 7.81 11.61 -16.73
C GLY A 71 8.43 10.65 -15.73
N PHE A 72 7.62 9.72 -15.20
CA PHE A 72 8.10 8.67 -14.31
C PHE A 72 9.09 7.71 -14.99
N GLU A 73 8.81 7.27 -16.22
CA GLU A 73 9.74 6.44 -17.00
C GLU A 73 11.11 7.11 -17.16
N GLN A 74 11.12 8.41 -17.49
CA GLN A 74 12.35 9.19 -17.60
C GLN A 74 13.10 9.26 -16.27
N PHE A 75 12.38 9.37 -15.15
CA PHE A 75 12.99 9.35 -13.82
C PHE A 75 13.64 8.00 -13.49
N ILE A 76 13.00 6.88 -13.82
CA ILE A 76 13.59 5.55 -13.61
C ILE A 76 14.83 5.34 -14.48
N ALA A 77 14.80 5.77 -15.74
CA ALA A 77 15.97 5.74 -16.62
C ALA A 77 17.12 6.61 -16.07
N PHE A 78 16.80 7.78 -15.50
CA PHE A 78 17.77 8.64 -14.82
C PHE A 78 18.40 7.97 -13.61
N LEU A 79 17.61 7.35 -12.72
CA LEU A 79 18.12 6.61 -11.56
C LEU A 79 19.05 5.48 -12.00
N LYS A 80 18.66 4.70 -13.00
CA LYS A 80 19.47 3.60 -13.56
C LYS A 80 20.84 4.06 -14.05
N ASN A 81 20.90 5.24 -14.67
CA ASN A 81 22.13 5.77 -15.24
C ASN A 81 23.02 6.51 -14.21
N LYS A 82 22.42 7.32 -13.33
CA LYS A 82 23.15 8.21 -12.44
C LYS A 82 23.40 7.64 -11.06
N TYR A 83 22.52 6.77 -10.59
CA TYR A 83 22.57 6.19 -9.25
C TYR A 83 22.27 4.68 -9.30
N PRO A 84 23.06 3.89 -10.06
CA PRO A 84 22.78 2.46 -10.25
C PRO A 84 22.70 1.70 -8.92
N ASP A 85 23.51 2.10 -7.94
CA ASP A 85 23.63 1.45 -6.63
C ASP A 85 22.69 2.05 -5.57
N SER A 86 21.88 3.06 -5.90
CA SER A 86 20.92 3.60 -4.93
C SER A 86 19.89 2.53 -4.58
N HIS A 87 19.60 2.41 -3.29
CA HIS A 87 18.62 1.48 -2.75
C HIS A 87 17.85 2.14 -1.61
N SER A 88 16.55 1.88 -1.54
CA SER A 88 15.67 2.30 -0.45
C SER A 88 15.28 1.08 0.37
N GLU A 89 15.49 1.17 1.68
CA GLU A 89 14.89 0.27 2.65
C GLU A 89 13.41 0.67 2.82
N ILE A 90 12.50 -0.31 2.70
CA ILE A 90 11.05 -0.10 2.65
C ILE A 90 10.36 -1.00 3.69
#